data_AF-A0A7X7NZ46-F1
#
_entry.id   AF-A0A7X7NZ46-F1
#
_cell.length_a   1.000
_cell.length_b   1.000
_cell.length_c   1.000
_cell.angle_alpha   90.00
_cell.angle_beta   90.00
_cell.angle_gamma   90.00
#
_symmetry.space_group_name_H-M   'P 1'
#
loop_
_entity.id
_entity.type
_entity.pdbx_description
1 polymer ?
#
loop_
_entity_poly.entity_id
_entity_poly.type
_entity_poly.pdbx_seq_one_letter_code
_entity_poly.pdbx_strand_id
1 'polypeptide(L)'
;VTNKNTIVKWIEEGRVFFGQTGRGAPQLKRYLNEVQQGVVPITYWSYDECGHNDEARKEIKQLFGEPPFDTPKPTRLIKQILNISTNKDSIVLDFFSGSSTTAHAVMKLNSQDDGNRKFIMVQLPEHCDENSEAYKAGFLNICQIGKERIRRAGEKIKEENKDKEGIKNLDTGFKVFKLDTSNLKAWDPDVEELEETLKGMVDPIKEGRTQEDMLYEIMLKYGIDLTMPLEEIQIKGKAAYSIGLGYMIVCLEDGLTLDFIEAIGAMKQSGQEIARVVFRDSGFADDNVKTNAVQLLKKFGIEDFRTI
;
A
#
# COMPACT_ATOMS: atom_id res chain seq x y z
N VAL A 1 -33.95 27.65 -12.74
CA VAL A 1 -34.55 29.01 -12.62
C VAL A 1 -35.99 28.92 -13.13
N THR A 2 -36.98 29.27 -12.32
CA THR A 2 -38.42 29.16 -12.66
C THR A 2 -38.92 30.49 -13.24
N ASN A 3 -39.85 30.45 -14.21
CA ASN A 3 -40.40 31.67 -14.83
C ASN A 3 -41.46 32.37 -13.94
N LYS A 4 -41.76 33.64 -14.24
CA LYS A 4 -42.68 34.50 -13.46
C LYS A 4 -44.09 33.90 -13.32
N ASN A 5 -44.64 33.37 -14.41
CA ASN A 5 -46.00 32.82 -14.42
C ASN A 5 -46.13 31.59 -13.51
N THR A 6 -45.11 30.73 -13.50
CA THR A 6 -45.06 29.57 -12.62
C THR A 6 -44.93 29.96 -11.14
N ILE A 7 -44.16 31.01 -10.83
CA ILE A 7 -44.06 31.52 -9.45
C ILE A 7 -45.40 32.07 -8.95
N VAL A 8 -46.11 32.86 -9.78
CA VAL A 8 -47.43 33.41 -9.42
C VAL A 8 -48.41 32.27 -9.12
N LYS A 9 -48.48 31.27 -10.00
CA LYS A 9 -49.32 30.09 -9.80
C LYS A 9 -49.00 29.36 -8.48
N TRP A 10 -47.73 29.16 -8.15
CA TRP A 10 -47.35 28.49 -6.90
C TRP A 10 -47.69 29.30 -5.64
N ILE A 11 -47.71 30.63 -5.74
CA ILE A 11 -48.15 31.50 -4.63
C ILE A 11 -49.67 31.34 -4.44
N GLU A 12 -50.44 31.38 -5.52
CA GLU A 12 -51.91 31.19 -5.50
C GLU A 12 -52.29 29.80 -4.94
N GLU A 13 -51.52 28.77 -5.28
CA GLU A 13 -51.72 27.39 -4.78
C GLU A 13 -51.18 27.17 -3.35
N GLY A 14 -50.69 28.20 -2.66
CA GLY A 14 -50.15 28.10 -1.29
C GLY A 14 -48.87 27.26 -1.17
N ARG A 15 -48.22 26.97 -2.31
CA ARG A 15 -47.00 26.15 -2.41
C ARG A 15 -45.74 26.92 -2.03
N VAL A 16 -45.78 28.24 -1.91
CA VAL A 16 -44.60 29.04 -1.54
C VAL A 16 -44.64 29.39 -0.05
N PHE A 17 -43.57 29.06 0.66
CA PHE A 17 -43.32 29.50 2.02
C PHE A 17 -42.41 30.73 2.01
N PHE A 18 -42.95 31.87 2.42
CA PHE A 18 -42.19 33.07 2.73
C PHE A 18 -41.89 32.99 4.23
N GLY A 19 -40.61 32.83 4.60
CA GLY A 19 -40.21 32.60 6.00
C GLY A 19 -40.86 33.57 6.99
N GLN A 20 -41.03 33.15 8.25
CA GLN A 20 -41.84 33.86 9.26
C GLN A 20 -41.53 35.36 9.43
N THR A 21 -40.27 35.75 9.21
CA THR A 21 -39.79 37.14 9.36
C THR A 21 -39.70 37.90 8.03
N GLY A 22 -40.03 37.27 6.90
CA GLY A 22 -39.93 37.83 5.55
C GLY A 22 -38.51 38.02 5.02
N ARG A 23 -37.47 37.70 5.81
CA ARG A 23 -36.05 37.86 5.42
C ARG A 23 -35.42 36.63 4.77
N GLY A 24 -36.09 35.47 4.86
CA GLY A 24 -35.62 34.22 4.24
C GLY A 24 -36.00 34.14 2.76
N ALA A 25 -35.17 33.47 1.95
CA ALA A 25 -35.52 33.17 0.57
C ALA A 25 -36.80 32.32 0.50
N PRO A 26 -37.74 32.60 -0.42
CA PRO A 26 -38.95 31.80 -0.56
C PRO A 26 -38.62 30.34 -0.86
N GLN A 27 -39.30 29.40 -0.19
CA GLN A 27 -39.11 27.97 -0.38
C GLN A 27 -40.37 27.32 -0.97
N LEU A 28 -40.19 26.36 -1.87
CA LEU A 28 -41.29 25.60 -2.44
C LEU A 28 -41.66 24.43 -1.50
N LYS A 29 -42.88 24.44 -0.97
CA LYS A 29 -43.48 23.32 -0.26
C LYS A 29 -43.79 22.19 -1.25
N ARG A 30 -43.35 20.98 -0.95
CA ARG A 30 -43.76 19.76 -1.65
C ARG A 30 -44.63 18.95 -0.69
N TYR A 31 -45.89 18.71 -1.06
CA TYR A 31 -46.81 17.95 -0.21
C TYR A 31 -46.48 16.46 -0.29
N LEU A 32 -46.57 15.76 0.85
CA LEU A 32 -46.14 14.35 0.95
C LEU A 32 -46.86 13.42 -0.04
N ASN A 33 -48.12 13.71 -0.37
CA ASN A 33 -48.91 12.98 -1.36
C ASN A 33 -48.50 13.25 -2.83
N GLU A 34 -47.66 14.26 -3.08
CA GLU A 34 -47.14 14.62 -4.40
C GLU A 34 -45.67 14.23 -4.59
N VAL A 35 -45.02 13.73 -3.53
CA VAL A 35 -43.64 13.25 -3.58
C VAL A 35 -43.64 11.77 -3.90
N GLN A 36 -43.06 11.40 -5.04
CA GLN A 36 -42.81 10.00 -5.38
C GLN A 36 -41.98 9.35 -4.26
N GLN A 37 -42.42 8.17 -3.79
CA GLN A 37 -41.68 7.41 -2.79
C GLN A 37 -40.33 6.98 -3.37
N GLY A 38 -39.25 7.23 -2.62
CA GLY A 38 -37.87 7.00 -3.05
C GLY A 38 -37.13 8.28 -3.44
N VAL A 39 -35.82 8.16 -3.66
CA VAL A 39 -34.96 9.26 -4.12
C VAL A 39 -34.58 8.96 -5.56
N VAL A 40 -34.88 9.89 -6.47
CA VAL A 40 -34.35 9.81 -7.84
C VAL A 40 -32.82 9.92 -7.74
N PRO A 41 -32.05 9.00 -8.33
CA PRO A 41 -30.59 9.12 -8.35
C PRO A 41 -30.19 10.50 -8.87
N ILE A 42 -29.49 11.27 -8.04
CA ILE A 42 -29.07 12.64 -8.39
C ILE A 42 -27.85 12.64 -9.33
N THR A 43 -27.15 11.51 -9.44
CA THR A 43 -25.96 11.32 -10.27
C THR A 43 -26.02 9.95 -10.93
N TYR A 44 -25.71 9.90 -12.23
CA TYR A 44 -25.58 8.69 -13.03
C TYR A 44 -24.28 8.79 -13.83
N TRP A 45 -23.49 7.71 -13.86
CA TRP A 45 -22.27 7.63 -14.67
C TRP A 45 -22.55 6.79 -15.90
N SER A 46 -22.50 7.42 -17.06
CA SER A 46 -22.77 6.73 -18.32
C SER A 46 -21.58 5.88 -18.76
N TYR A 47 -21.83 4.93 -19.67
CA TYR A 47 -20.74 4.18 -20.30
C TYR A 47 -19.86 5.09 -21.17
N ASP A 48 -20.41 6.17 -21.73
CA ASP A 48 -19.66 7.15 -22.51
C ASP A 48 -18.64 7.90 -21.64
N GLU A 49 -18.86 7.99 -20.32
CA GLU A 49 -17.96 8.63 -19.36
C GLU A 49 -17.00 7.63 -18.71
N CYS A 50 -17.52 6.49 -18.25
CA CYS A 50 -16.81 5.53 -17.40
C CYS A 50 -16.37 4.24 -18.12
N GLY A 51 -16.72 4.08 -19.38
CA GLY A 51 -16.45 2.86 -20.16
C GLY A 51 -17.41 1.72 -19.84
N HIS A 52 -17.24 0.61 -20.54
CA HIS A 52 -18.07 -0.60 -20.42
C HIS A 52 -17.22 -1.88 -20.48
N ASN A 53 -17.84 -3.04 -20.23
CA ASN A 53 -17.15 -4.34 -20.15
C ASN A 53 -16.34 -4.68 -21.41
N ASP A 54 -16.87 -4.41 -22.62
CA ASP A 54 -16.11 -4.69 -23.84
C ASP A 54 -14.84 -3.84 -23.99
N GLU A 55 -14.84 -2.62 -23.46
CA GLU A 55 -13.65 -1.75 -23.43
C GLU A 55 -12.62 -2.34 -22.48
N ALA A 56 -13.03 -2.74 -21.27
CA ALA A 56 -12.15 -3.38 -20.30
C ALA A 56 -11.53 -4.68 -20.85
N ARG A 57 -12.30 -5.47 -21.60
CA ARG A 57 -11.81 -6.68 -22.29
C ARG A 57 -10.80 -6.34 -23.39
N LYS A 58 -11.02 -5.27 -24.16
CA LYS A 58 -10.06 -4.79 -25.18
C LYS A 58 -8.77 -4.26 -24.53
N GLU A 59 -8.86 -3.52 -23.43
CA GLU A 59 -7.69 -3.01 -22.70
C GLU A 59 -6.79 -4.16 -22.23
N ILE A 60 -7.37 -5.18 -21.60
CA ILE A 60 -6.57 -6.34 -21.15
C ILE A 60 -6.05 -7.15 -22.34
N LYS A 61 -6.84 -7.30 -23.42
CA LYS A 61 -6.40 -7.98 -24.65
C LYS A 61 -5.18 -7.29 -25.26
N GLN A 62 -5.14 -5.96 -25.28
CA GLN A 62 -4.00 -5.20 -25.78
C GLN A 62 -2.73 -5.39 -24.93
N LEU A 63 -2.85 -5.70 -23.64
CA LEU A 63 -1.71 -5.96 -22.76
C LEU A 63 -1.21 -7.41 -22.87
N PHE A 64 -2.12 -8.36 -23.09
CA PHE A 64 -1.80 -9.79 -23.00
C PHE A 64 -1.83 -10.57 -24.31
N GLY A 65 -2.33 -9.98 -25.40
CA GLY A 65 -2.65 -10.71 -26.62
C GLY A 65 -3.97 -11.46 -26.46
N GLU A 66 -4.03 -12.44 -25.56
CA GLU A 66 -5.27 -13.09 -25.14
C GLU A 66 -5.60 -12.76 -23.66
N PRO A 67 -6.86 -12.41 -23.32
CA PRO A 67 -7.20 -12.00 -21.96
C PRO A 67 -7.02 -13.12 -20.92
N PRO A 68 -6.13 -12.97 -19.92
CA PRO A 68 -6.01 -13.93 -18.82
C PRO A 68 -7.09 -13.74 -17.74
N PHE A 69 -8.02 -12.79 -17.91
CA PHE A 69 -9.04 -12.48 -16.91
C PHE A 69 -10.34 -12.08 -17.59
N ASP A 70 -11.45 -12.69 -17.19
CA ASP A 70 -12.71 -12.59 -17.94
C ASP A 70 -13.45 -11.26 -17.74
N THR A 71 -13.46 -10.77 -16.49
CA THR A 71 -14.31 -9.64 -16.09
C THR A 71 -13.53 -8.47 -15.47
N PRO A 72 -12.49 -7.94 -16.15
CA PRO A 72 -11.80 -6.76 -15.66
C PRO A 72 -12.76 -5.56 -15.60
N LYS A 73 -12.54 -4.67 -14.64
CA LYS A 73 -13.26 -3.39 -14.62
C LYS A 73 -12.65 -2.45 -15.68
N PRO A 74 -13.42 -1.52 -16.27
CA PRO A 74 -12.86 -0.51 -17.16
C PRO A 74 -11.92 0.43 -16.41
N THR A 75 -10.75 0.77 -16.96
CA THR A 75 -9.84 1.71 -16.27
C THR A 75 -10.45 3.11 -16.12
N ARG A 76 -11.30 3.54 -17.06
CA ARG A 76 -11.98 4.84 -17.03
C ARG A 76 -12.91 4.99 -15.82
N LEU A 77 -13.66 3.95 -15.49
CA LEU A 77 -14.51 3.93 -14.29
C LEU A 77 -13.66 4.17 -13.03
N ILE A 78 -12.54 3.45 -12.90
CA ILE A 78 -11.68 3.60 -11.72
C ILE A 78 -11.01 4.98 -11.70
N LYS A 79 -10.57 5.50 -12.85
CA LYS A 79 -10.04 6.87 -12.95
C LYS A 79 -11.07 7.92 -12.53
N GLN A 80 -12.34 7.76 -12.89
CA GLN A 80 -13.41 8.67 -12.45
C GLN A 80 -13.55 8.65 -10.93
N ILE A 81 -13.52 7.46 -10.31
CA ILE A 81 -13.53 7.31 -8.85
C ILE A 81 -12.31 7.99 -8.23
N LEU A 82 -11.11 7.78 -8.78
CA LEU A 82 -9.88 8.40 -8.26
C LEU A 82 -9.90 9.93 -8.35
N ASN A 83 -10.38 10.49 -9.46
CA ASN A 83 -10.49 11.93 -9.66
C ASN A 83 -11.36 12.63 -8.61
N ILE A 84 -12.44 11.97 -8.15
CA ILE A 84 -13.34 12.57 -7.15
C ILE A 84 -12.88 12.34 -5.70
N SER A 85 -12.03 11.35 -5.45
CA SER A 85 -11.74 10.85 -4.10
C SER A 85 -10.28 10.99 -3.66
N THR A 86 -9.38 11.41 -4.56
CA THR A 86 -7.94 11.46 -4.28
C THR A 86 -7.30 12.78 -4.67
N ASN A 87 -6.28 13.16 -3.89
CA ASN A 87 -5.29 14.16 -4.27
C ASN A 87 -4.11 13.50 -5.00
N LYS A 88 -3.20 14.32 -5.54
CA LYS A 88 -2.02 13.86 -6.27
C LYS A 88 -1.08 12.95 -5.47
N ASP A 89 -1.07 13.01 -4.14
CA ASP A 89 -0.17 12.21 -3.29
C ASP A 89 -0.90 11.14 -2.45
N SER A 90 -2.13 10.78 -2.82
CA SER A 90 -2.94 9.85 -2.03
C SER A 90 -2.45 8.40 -2.14
N ILE A 91 -2.72 7.61 -1.09
CA ILE A 91 -2.55 6.16 -1.11
C ILE A 91 -3.90 5.51 -1.42
N VAL A 92 -3.93 4.66 -2.45
CA VAL A 92 -5.13 3.97 -2.94
C VAL A 92 -5.06 2.49 -2.56
N LEU A 93 -5.97 2.04 -1.70
CA LEU A 93 -6.09 0.63 -1.31
C LEU A 93 -7.22 -0.05 -2.10
N ASP A 94 -6.90 -1.19 -2.71
CA ASP A 94 -7.89 -2.11 -3.28
C ASP A 94 -7.59 -3.52 -2.78
N PHE A 95 -8.40 -3.99 -1.83
CA PHE A 95 -8.24 -5.29 -1.20
C PHE A 95 -8.99 -6.43 -1.91
N PHE A 96 -9.59 -6.14 -3.07
CA PHE A 96 -10.17 -7.11 -4.01
C PHE A 96 -9.64 -6.82 -5.42
N SER A 97 -8.32 -6.70 -5.53
CA SER A 97 -7.70 -6.10 -6.71
C SER A 97 -7.95 -6.89 -8.00
N GLY A 98 -8.17 -8.21 -7.94
CA GLY A 98 -8.45 -9.06 -9.10
C GLY A 98 -7.36 -8.90 -10.16
N SER A 99 -7.76 -8.44 -11.36
CA SER A 99 -6.81 -8.11 -12.44
C SER A 99 -5.98 -6.83 -12.22
N SER A 100 -6.03 -6.20 -11.05
CA SER A 100 -5.29 -4.97 -10.71
C SER A 100 -5.62 -3.78 -11.62
N THR A 101 -6.92 -3.60 -11.93
CA THR A 101 -7.40 -2.45 -12.72
C THR A 101 -7.11 -1.13 -11.99
N THR A 102 -7.21 -1.12 -10.67
CA THR A 102 -6.97 0.07 -9.83
C THR A 102 -5.53 0.57 -9.94
N ALA A 103 -4.54 -0.31 -9.83
CA ALA A 103 -3.13 0.06 -10.03
C ALA A 103 -2.86 0.62 -11.44
N HIS A 104 -3.44 0.01 -12.49
CA HIS A 104 -3.35 0.54 -13.86
C HIS A 104 -3.96 1.96 -13.94
N ALA A 105 -5.16 2.17 -13.38
CA ALA A 105 -5.80 3.48 -13.37
C ALA A 105 -4.99 4.55 -12.61
N VAL A 106 -4.38 4.19 -11.48
CA VAL A 106 -3.48 5.07 -10.70
C VAL A 106 -2.28 5.51 -11.54
N MET A 107 -1.54 4.57 -12.14
CA MET A 107 -0.37 4.90 -12.98
C MET A 107 -0.77 5.78 -14.17
N LYS A 108 -1.91 5.49 -14.80
CA LYS A 108 -2.43 6.28 -15.93
C LYS A 108 -2.89 7.67 -15.51
N LEU A 109 -3.34 7.86 -14.28
CA LEU A 109 -3.72 9.17 -13.77
C LEU A 109 -2.48 9.99 -13.43
N ASN A 110 -1.51 9.40 -12.71
CA ASN A 110 -0.22 10.02 -12.41
C ASN A 110 0.51 10.46 -13.68
N SER A 111 0.50 9.64 -14.74
CA SER A 111 1.11 10.00 -16.01
C SER A 111 0.41 11.17 -16.72
N GLN A 112 -0.85 11.46 -16.40
CA GLN A 112 -1.62 12.53 -17.01
C GLN A 112 -1.49 13.84 -16.25
N ASP A 113 -1.65 13.79 -14.92
CA ASP A 113 -1.71 14.98 -14.07
C ASP A 113 -0.41 15.28 -13.30
N ASP A 114 0.67 14.54 -13.58
CA ASP A 114 1.94 14.66 -12.85
C ASP A 114 1.75 14.44 -11.33
N GLY A 115 0.91 13.47 -11.00
CA GLY A 115 0.65 13.04 -9.63
C GLY A 115 1.62 11.95 -9.18
N ASN A 116 1.64 11.72 -7.87
CA ASN A 116 2.44 10.72 -7.18
C ASN A 116 1.57 9.83 -6.29
N ARG A 117 0.38 9.45 -6.78
CA ARG A 117 -0.54 8.56 -6.06
C ARG A 117 0.10 7.19 -5.95
N LYS A 118 0.06 6.61 -4.76
CA LYS A 118 0.56 5.25 -4.48
C LYS A 118 -0.60 4.27 -4.46
N PHE A 119 -0.33 2.99 -4.67
CA PHE A 119 -1.35 1.95 -4.60
C PHE A 119 -0.91 0.78 -3.73
N ILE A 120 -1.88 0.15 -3.05
CA ILE A 120 -1.72 -1.10 -2.29
C ILE A 120 -2.79 -2.05 -2.79
N MET A 121 -2.38 -3.10 -3.51
CA MET A 121 -3.29 -4.12 -4.05
C MET A 121 -3.21 -5.37 -3.19
N VAL A 122 -4.35 -5.83 -2.67
CA VAL A 122 -4.44 -7.14 -1.99
C VAL A 122 -5.25 -8.08 -2.86
N GLN A 123 -4.77 -9.31 -2.97
CA GLN A 123 -5.43 -10.38 -3.72
C GLN A 123 -5.15 -11.72 -3.03
N LEU A 124 -6.20 -12.51 -2.87
CA LEU A 124 -6.05 -13.90 -2.44
C LEU A 124 -5.39 -14.72 -3.56
N PRO A 125 -4.47 -15.66 -3.23
CA PRO A 125 -3.80 -16.51 -4.20
C PRO A 125 -4.72 -17.64 -4.71
N GLU A 126 -5.90 -17.27 -5.18
CA GLU A 126 -6.88 -18.18 -5.77
C GLU A 126 -6.32 -18.78 -7.06
N HIS A 127 -6.36 -20.12 -7.15
CA HIS A 127 -5.86 -20.85 -8.30
C HIS A 127 -6.68 -20.57 -9.55
N CYS A 128 -5.99 -20.42 -10.68
CA CYS A 128 -6.64 -20.34 -11.99
C CYS A 128 -7.18 -21.73 -12.37
N ASP A 129 -8.32 -21.77 -13.08
CA ASP A 129 -8.81 -23.01 -13.72
C ASP A 129 -7.77 -23.51 -14.74
N GLU A 130 -7.43 -24.80 -14.70
CA GLU A 130 -6.42 -25.42 -15.58
C GLU A 130 -6.74 -25.27 -17.08
N ASN A 131 -8.02 -25.10 -17.43
CA ASN A 131 -8.48 -24.91 -18.80
C ASN A 131 -8.52 -23.45 -19.23
N SER A 132 -8.30 -22.50 -18.30
CA SER A 132 -8.34 -21.07 -18.58
C SER A 132 -7.17 -20.60 -19.45
N GLU A 133 -7.37 -19.50 -20.18
CA GLU A 133 -6.27 -18.83 -20.89
C GLU A 133 -5.16 -18.35 -19.95
N ALA A 134 -5.51 -18.02 -18.69
CA ALA A 134 -4.54 -17.67 -17.68
C ALA A 134 -3.57 -18.82 -17.39
N TYR A 135 -4.09 -20.03 -17.17
CA TYR A 135 -3.28 -21.19 -16.86
C TYR A 135 -2.42 -21.62 -18.06
N LYS A 136 -2.99 -21.58 -19.28
CA LYS A 136 -2.23 -21.81 -20.53
C LYS A 136 -1.08 -20.81 -20.72
N ALA A 137 -1.26 -19.57 -20.26
CA ALA A 137 -0.22 -18.54 -20.26
C ALA A 137 0.78 -18.67 -19.09
N GLY A 138 0.65 -19.69 -18.24
CA GLY A 138 1.54 -19.97 -17.10
C GLY A 138 1.16 -19.26 -15.81
N PHE A 139 -0.01 -18.63 -15.72
CA PHE A 139 -0.48 -18.01 -14.49
C PHE A 139 -1.22 -19.02 -13.61
N LEU A 140 -0.58 -19.41 -12.50
CA LEU A 140 -1.09 -20.40 -11.55
C LEU A 140 -2.18 -19.85 -10.62
N ASN A 141 -2.18 -18.54 -10.38
CA ASN A 141 -3.16 -17.87 -9.53
C ASN A 141 -3.44 -16.43 -9.98
N ILE A 142 -4.54 -15.86 -9.48
CA ILE A 142 -5.00 -14.51 -9.84
C ILE A 142 -3.94 -13.44 -9.50
N CYS A 143 -3.18 -13.61 -8.41
CA CYS A 143 -2.12 -12.66 -8.05
C CYS A 143 -1.06 -12.53 -9.15
N GLN A 144 -0.72 -13.62 -9.84
CA GLN A 144 0.25 -13.56 -10.96
C GLN A 144 -0.27 -12.74 -12.13
N ILE A 145 -1.57 -12.85 -12.44
CA ILE A 145 -2.23 -12.03 -13.48
C ILE A 145 -2.17 -10.54 -13.11
N GLY A 146 -2.52 -10.20 -11.86
CA GLY A 146 -2.48 -8.84 -11.35
C GLY A 146 -1.08 -8.23 -11.43
N LYS A 147 -0.06 -8.95 -10.94
CA LYS A 147 1.35 -8.53 -11.01
C LYS A 147 1.79 -8.26 -12.44
N GLU A 148 1.50 -9.18 -13.37
CA GLU A 148 1.92 -9.02 -14.75
C GLU A 148 1.14 -7.89 -15.45
N ARG A 149 -0.13 -7.67 -15.11
CA ARG A 149 -0.89 -6.53 -15.62
C ARG A 149 -0.28 -5.21 -15.17
N ILE A 150 0.12 -5.09 -13.90
CA ILE A 150 0.78 -3.88 -13.40
C ILE A 150 2.07 -3.62 -14.17
N ARG A 151 2.92 -4.65 -14.33
CA ARG A 151 4.20 -4.54 -15.07
C ARG A 151 3.98 -4.05 -16.51
N ARG A 152 3.12 -4.73 -17.27
CA ARG A 152 2.84 -4.40 -18.68
C ARG A 152 2.15 -3.04 -18.83
N ALA A 153 1.23 -2.71 -17.92
CA ALA A 153 0.56 -1.41 -17.95
C ALA A 153 1.56 -0.27 -17.69
N GLY A 154 2.46 -0.43 -16.72
CA GLY A 154 3.52 0.55 -16.45
C GLY A 154 4.44 0.77 -17.65
N GLU A 155 4.91 -0.31 -18.28
CA GLU A 155 5.73 -0.28 -19.49
C GLU A 155 5.01 0.43 -20.64
N LYS A 156 3.75 0.04 -20.92
CA LYS A 156 2.93 0.64 -21.97
C LYS A 156 2.65 2.13 -21.74
N ILE A 157 2.36 2.53 -20.50
CA ILE A 157 2.15 3.95 -20.17
C ILE A 157 3.41 4.77 -20.43
N LYS A 158 4.58 4.25 -20.07
CA LYS A 158 5.86 4.90 -20.35
C LYS A 158 6.13 5.01 -21.85
N GLU A 159 5.83 3.97 -22.61
CA GLU A 159 5.99 3.94 -24.07
C GLU A 159 5.05 4.94 -24.78
N GLU A 160 3.75 4.94 -24.43
CA GLU A 160 2.74 5.83 -25.00
C GLU A 160 3.00 7.31 -24.69
N ASN A 161 3.72 7.61 -23.61
CA ASN A 161 4.02 8.96 -23.15
C ASN A 161 5.51 9.30 -23.26
N LYS A 162 6.29 8.58 -24.08
CA LYS A 162 7.75 8.74 -24.19
C LYS A 162 8.23 10.16 -24.49
N ASP A 163 7.40 10.95 -25.19
CA ASP A 163 7.70 12.32 -25.59
C ASP A 163 7.27 13.36 -24.54
N LYS A 164 6.60 12.93 -23.45
CA LYS A 164 6.17 13.80 -22.35
C LYS A 164 7.35 14.08 -21.41
N GLU A 165 7.58 15.36 -21.11
CA GLU A 165 8.56 15.78 -20.11
C GLU A 165 8.26 15.14 -18.75
N GLY A 166 9.30 14.68 -18.05
CA GLY A 166 9.16 14.04 -16.73
C GLY A 166 8.67 12.59 -16.75
N ILE A 167 8.31 11.99 -17.89
CA ILE A 167 7.78 10.61 -17.94
C ILE A 167 8.76 9.56 -17.39
N LYS A 168 10.07 9.82 -17.49
CA LYS A 168 11.12 8.95 -16.94
C LYS A 168 11.06 8.85 -15.41
N ASN A 169 10.51 9.87 -14.75
CA ASN A 169 10.35 9.93 -13.31
C ASN A 169 9.02 9.30 -12.84
N LEU A 170 8.14 8.87 -13.76
CA LEU A 170 6.91 8.20 -13.41
C LEU A 170 7.22 6.87 -12.71
N ASP A 171 6.85 6.78 -11.44
CA ASP A 171 6.94 5.54 -10.68
C ASP A 171 5.84 4.56 -11.17
N THR A 172 6.31 3.46 -11.74
CA THR A 172 5.48 2.32 -12.15
C THR A 172 5.95 1.03 -11.47
N GLY A 173 6.88 1.16 -10.52
CA GLY A 173 7.41 0.06 -9.74
C GLY A 173 6.44 -0.39 -8.67
N PHE A 174 6.63 -1.60 -8.18
CA PHE A 174 5.89 -2.13 -7.04
C PHE A 174 6.70 -3.24 -6.37
N LYS A 175 6.48 -3.42 -5.08
CA LYS A 175 6.98 -4.57 -4.32
C LYS A 175 5.85 -5.60 -4.17
N VAL A 176 6.21 -6.87 -4.07
CA VAL A 176 5.26 -7.97 -3.89
C VAL A 176 5.54 -8.63 -2.55
N PHE A 177 4.51 -8.70 -1.71
CA PHE A 177 4.58 -9.39 -0.42
C PHE A 177 3.60 -10.55 -0.40
N LYS A 178 3.91 -11.57 0.40
CA LYS A 178 3.03 -12.71 0.67
C LYS A 178 2.82 -12.79 2.18
N LEU A 179 1.60 -13.11 2.59
CA LEU A 179 1.33 -13.41 3.99
C LEU A 179 1.93 -14.77 4.35
N ASP A 180 2.59 -14.79 5.51
CA ASP A 180 3.13 -15.97 6.15
C ASP A 180 2.95 -15.82 7.66
N THR A 181 3.20 -16.89 8.41
CA THR A 181 3.26 -16.85 9.88
C THR A 181 4.42 -15.97 10.34
N SER A 182 4.30 -15.41 11.56
CA SER A 182 5.39 -14.71 12.26
C SER A 182 6.70 -15.46 12.15
N ASN A 183 7.79 -14.75 11.90
CA ASN A 183 9.13 -15.30 11.87
C ASN A 183 9.63 -15.70 13.27
N LEU A 184 9.00 -15.16 14.32
CA LEU A 184 9.26 -15.54 15.71
C LEU A 184 8.35 -16.69 16.16
N LYS A 185 8.90 -17.58 16.99
CA LYS A 185 8.17 -18.61 17.74
C LYS A 185 7.25 -17.92 18.75
N ALA A 186 5.98 -18.33 18.78
CA ALA A 186 5.03 -17.82 19.74
C ALA A 186 5.27 -18.48 21.11
N TRP A 187 5.15 -17.71 22.18
CA TRP A 187 5.07 -18.30 23.52
C TRP A 187 3.70 -18.98 23.66
N ASP A 188 3.73 -20.27 23.96
CA ASP A 188 2.55 -21.07 24.28
C ASP A 188 2.74 -21.68 25.67
N PRO A 189 1.96 -21.28 26.68
CA PRO A 189 2.05 -21.83 28.03
C PRO A 189 1.36 -23.20 28.18
N ASP A 190 0.56 -23.63 27.20
CA ASP A 190 -0.33 -24.79 27.31
C ASP A 190 0.25 -26.09 26.70
N VAL A 191 1.54 -26.09 26.34
CA VAL A 191 2.18 -27.26 25.72
C VAL A 191 2.53 -28.31 26.78
N GLU A 192 2.15 -29.56 26.53
CA GLU A 192 2.61 -30.73 27.32
C GLU A 192 4.15 -30.85 27.35
N GLU A 193 4.84 -30.15 26.43
CA GLU A 193 6.30 -30.11 26.24
C GLU A 193 6.90 -28.73 26.60
N LEU A 194 6.69 -28.27 27.84
CA LEU A 194 7.27 -27.02 28.36
C LEU A 194 8.80 -26.94 28.19
N GLU A 195 9.52 -28.06 28.32
CA GLU A 195 10.97 -28.10 28.16
C GLU A 195 11.41 -27.77 26.72
N GLU A 196 10.71 -28.30 25.71
CA GLU A 196 10.99 -27.98 24.31
C GLU A 196 10.65 -26.53 23.99
N THR A 197 9.56 -26.02 24.55
CA THR A 197 9.17 -24.62 24.42
C THR A 197 10.23 -23.70 25.01
N LEU A 198 10.73 -23.98 26.21
CA LEU A 198 11.80 -23.21 26.85
C LEU A 198 13.11 -23.26 26.07
N LYS A 199 13.51 -24.44 25.55
CA LYS A 199 14.68 -24.57 24.67
C LYS A 199 14.51 -23.77 23.38
N GLY A 200 13.30 -23.77 22.83
CA GLY A 200 12.94 -23.01 21.64
C GLY A 200 12.99 -21.50 21.82
N MET A 201 12.92 -20.99 23.06
CA MET A 201 13.03 -19.55 23.37
C MET A 201 14.47 -19.05 23.44
N VAL A 202 15.48 -19.94 23.44
CA VAL A 202 16.89 -19.54 23.36
C VAL A 202 17.21 -18.93 22.00
N ASP A 203 16.60 -19.46 20.94
CA ASP A 203 16.61 -18.86 19.61
C ASP A 203 15.16 -18.73 19.10
N PRO A 204 14.52 -17.57 19.31
CA PRO A 204 13.11 -17.39 19.02
C PRO A 204 12.82 -17.34 17.51
N ILE A 205 13.83 -17.33 16.65
CA ILE A 205 13.66 -17.29 15.19
C ILE A 205 13.27 -18.69 14.69
N LYS A 206 12.26 -18.75 13.82
CA LYS A 206 11.84 -20.00 13.16
C LYS A 206 12.85 -20.42 12.10
N GLU A 207 13.00 -21.73 11.92
CA GLU A 207 13.85 -22.29 10.86
C GLU A 207 13.34 -21.91 9.46
N GLY A 208 14.27 -21.76 8.51
CA GLY A 208 13.96 -21.43 7.12
C GLY A 208 13.57 -19.98 6.85
N ARG A 209 13.61 -19.09 7.87
CA ARG A 209 13.39 -17.64 7.70
C ARG A 209 14.65 -16.93 7.25
N THR A 210 14.49 -16.02 6.31
CA THR A 210 15.60 -15.17 5.83
C THR A 210 15.75 -13.93 6.71
N GLN A 211 16.91 -13.29 6.66
CA GLN A 211 17.12 -11.99 7.32
C GLN A 211 16.16 -10.92 6.76
N GLU A 212 15.81 -11.00 5.47
CA GLU A 212 14.86 -10.07 4.84
C GLU A 212 13.43 -10.26 5.38
N ASP A 213 12.99 -11.50 5.63
CA ASP A 213 11.68 -11.78 6.24
C ASP A 213 11.59 -11.14 7.64
N MET A 214 12.64 -11.31 8.44
CA MET A 214 12.77 -10.70 9.77
C MET A 214 12.72 -9.18 9.68
N LEU A 215 13.43 -8.61 8.72
CA LEU A 215 13.52 -7.17 8.51
C LEU A 215 12.16 -6.55 8.19
N TYR A 216 11.38 -7.15 7.29
CA TYR A 216 10.04 -6.65 6.98
C TYR A 216 9.06 -6.83 8.14
N GLU A 217 9.16 -7.90 8.93
CA GLU A 217 8.36 -8.05 10.15
C GLU A 217 8.72 -6.98 11.19
N ILE A 218 10.01 -6.69 11.38
CA ILE A 218 10.51 -5.59 12.23
C ILE A 218 9.93 -4.26 11.75
N MET A 219 10.06 -3.94 10.46
CA MET A 219 9.52 -2.71 9.88
C MET A 219 8.03 -2.55 10.17
N LEU A 220 7.23 -3.60 9.93
CA LEU A 220 5.79 -3.59 10.19
C LEU A 220 5.44 -3.41 11.67
N LYS A 221 6.10 -4.15 12.58
CA LYS A 221 5.88 -4.03 14.03
C LYS A 221 6.22 -2.64 14.56
N TYR A 222 7.19 -1.98 13.96
CA TYR A 222 7.61 -0.63 14.32
C TYR A 222 6.88 0.48 13.55
N GLY A 223 5.89 0.15 12.72
CA GLY A 223 5.10 1.13 11.97
C GLY A 223 5.89 1.85 10.88
N ILE A 224 6.90 1.19 10.32
CA ILE A 224 7.75 1.71 9.25
C ILE A 224 7.16 1.30 7.90
N ASP A 225 7.02 2.27 7.01
CA ASP A 225 6.47 2.06 5.67
C ASP A 225 7.32 1.07 4.85
N LEU A 226 6.67 0.09 4.20
CA LEU A 226 7.32 -0.90 3.32
C LEU A 226 7.99 -0.28 2.08
N THR A 227 7.69 0.98 1.79
CA THR A 227 8.29 1.76 0.70
C THR A 227 9.57 2.45 1.11
N MET A 228 9.97 2.42 2.39
CA MET A 228 11.24 3.03 2.80
C MET A 228 12.43 2.38 2.06
N PRO A 229 13.42 3.18 1.66
CA PRO A 229 14.69 2.66 1.14
C PRO A 229 15.32 1.70 2.14
N LEU A 230 15.81 0.58 1.63
CA LEU A 230 16.43 -0.50 2.39
C LEU A 230 17.73 -0.85 1.68
N GLU A 231 18.84 -0.70 2.39
CA GLU A 231 20.19 -0.90 1.86
C GLU A 231 20.95 -1.86 2.77
N GLU A 232 21.54 -2.90 2.19
CA GLU A 232 22.51 -3.72 2.89
C GLU A 232 23.85 -2.97 2.95
N ILE A 233 24.40 -2.87 4.16
CA ILE A 233 25.67 -2.21 4.47
C ILE A 233 26.58 -3.17 5.22
N GLN A 234 27.90 -2.97 5.05
CA GLN A 234 28.91 -3.74 5.75
C GLN A 234 29.54 -2.90 6.87
N ILE A 235 29.41 -3.35 8.10
CA ILE A 235 30.00 -2.70 9.28
C ILE A 235 30.95 -3.68 9.93
N LYS A 236 32.25 -3.37 9.93
CA LYS A 236 33.30 -4.22 10.53
C LYS A 236 33.23 -5.69 10.09
N GLY A 237 32.86 -5.95 8.83
CA GLY A 237 32.76 -7.29 8.25
C GLY A 237 31.48 -8.05 8.59
N LYS A 238 30.47 -7.39 9.15
CA LYS A 238 29.14 -7.92 9.41
C LYS A 238 28.11 -7.22 8.54
N ALA A 239 27.17 -7.99 7.99
CA ALA A 239 26.05 -7.45 7.25
C ALA A 239 25.05 -6.78 8.20
N ALA A 240 24.63 -5.57 7.85
CA ALA A 240 23.58 -4.83 8.53
C ALA A 240 22.69 -4.15 7.48
N TYR A 241 21.48 -3.78 7.86
CA TYR A 241 20.52 -3.10 6.99
C TYR A 241 20.27 -1.69 7.47
N SER A 242 20.43 -0.74 6.56
CA SER A 242 20.07 0.66 6.73
C SER A 242 18.68 0.91 6.15
N ILE A 243 17.73 1.29 7.00
CA ILE A 243 16.35 1.62 6.61
C ILE A 243 16.13 3.13 6.71
N GLY A 244 15.53 3.70 5.68
CA GLY A 244 15.14 5.10 5.68
C GLY A 244 16.33 6.06 5.67
N LEU A 245 17.33 5.77 4.82
CA LEU A 245 18.56 6.58 4.69
C LEU A 245 19.38 6.66 5.99
N GLY A 246 19.43 5.57 6.76
CA GLY A 246 20.19 5.47 8.00
C GLY A 246 19.39 5.76 9.27
N TYR A 247 18.09 6.07 9.17
CA TYR A 247 17.23 6.31 10.32
C TYR A 247 17.18 5.13 11.29
N MET A 248 17.14 3.91 10.74
CA MET A 248 17.20 2.68 11.51
C MET A 248 18.31 1.77 10.97
N ILE A 249 19.12 1.22 11.87
CA ILE A 249 20.09 0.16 11.55
C ILE A 249 19.62 -1.16 12.18
N VAL A 250 19.55 -2.22 11.38
CA VAL A 250 19.21 -3.57 11.85
C VAL A 250 20.37 -4.51 11.56
N CYS A 251 20.89 -5.21 12.57
CA CYS A 251 21.91 -6.22 12.37
C CYS A 251 21.53 -7.52 13.10
N LEU A 252 21.34 -8.58 12.32
CA LEU A 252 20.89 -9.89 12.80
C LEU A 252 22.00 -10.95 12.78
N GLU A 253 23.24 -10.51 12.56
CA GLU A 253 24.43 -11.36 12.58
C GLU A 253 24.86 -11.73 14.01
N ASP A 254 25.55 -12.86 14.13
CA ASP A 254 26.13 -13.32 15.40
C ASP A 254 27.55 -12.76 15.63
N GLY A 255 28.02 -12.79 16.88
CA GLY A 255 29.36 -12.34 17.26
C GLY A 255 29.55 -10.82 17.21
N LEU A 256 28.52 -10.03 17.54
CA LEU A 256 28.60 -8.58 17.62
C LEU A 256 29.53 -8.17 18.77
N THR A 257 30.51 -7.31 18.47
CA THR A 257 31.52 -6.81 19.42
C THR A 257 31.32 -5.33 19.73
N LEU A 258 32.00 -4.80 20.76
CA LEU A 258 31.96 -3.37 21.06
C LEU A 258 32.51 -2.51 19.91
N ASP A 259 33.51 -2.97 19.18
CA ASP A 259 34.06 -2.28 18.00
C ASP A 259 33.03 -2.11 16.88
N PHE A 260 32.12 -3.09 16.74
CA PHE A 260 31.00 -3.00 15.80
C PHE A 260 29.99 -1.95 16.27
N ILE A 261 29.64 -1.94 17.55
CA ILE A 261 28.71 -0.95 18.13
C ILE A 261 29.30 0.47 18.06
N GLU A 262 30.60 0.62 18.30
CA GLU A 262 31.31 1.90 18.18
C GLU A 262 31.28 2.42 16.74
N ALA A 263 31.40 1.52 15.74
CA ALA A 263 31.30 1.91 14.34
C ALA A 263 29.93 2.50 13.99
N ILE A 264 28.83 1.95 14.52
CA ILE A 264 27.48 2.53 14.37
C ILE A 264 27.41 3.92 15.02
N GLY A 265 27.98 4.06 16.22
CA GLY A 265 28.07 5.35 16.91
C GLY A 265 28.83 6.41 16.11
N ALA A 266 29.96 6.02 15.51
CA ALA A 266 30.78 6.88 14.66
C ALA A 266 30.04 7.32 13.39
N MET A 267 29.22 6.43 12.80
CA MET A 267 28.36 6.78 11.66
C MET A 267 27.40 7.92 12.02
N LYS A 268 26.78 7.87 13.22
CA LYS A 268 25.94 8.98 13.69
C LYS A 268 26.72 10.30 13.85
N GLN A 269 27.92 10.24 14.41
CA GLN A 269 28.78 11.42 14.54
C GLN A 269 29.25 11.99 13.20
N SER A 270 29.36 11.16 12.16
CA SER A 270 29.68 11.60 10.80
C SER A 270 28.53 12.29 10.06
N GLY A 271 27.38 12.47 10.72
CA GLY A 271 26.23 13.22 10.21
C GLY A 271 25.05 12.35 9.77
N GLN A 272 25.08 11.04 9.99
CA GLN A 272 23.89 10.21 9.78
C GLN A 272 22.91 10.36 10.95
N GLU A 273 21.63 10.58 10.65
CA GLU A 273 20.59 10.65 11.68
C GLU A 273 20.09 9.26 12.09
N ILE A 274 20.94 8.50 12.80
CA ILE A 274 20.56 7.19 13.33
C ILE A 274 19.69 7.39 14.56
N ALA A 275 18.40 7.09 14.45
CA ALA A 275 17.46 7.20 15.56
C ALA A 275 17.29 5.88 16.33
N ARG A 276 17.33 4.75 15.61
CA ARG A 276 17.06 3.43 16.18
C ARG A 276 18.05 2.38 15.72
N VAL A 277 18.39 1.46 16.61
CA VAL A 277 19.14 0.25 16.28
C VAL A 277 18.43 -1.00 16.80
N VAL A 278 18.41 -2.05 15.98
CA VAL A 278 17.81 -3.33 16.31
C VAL A 278 18.84 -4.44 16.12
N PHE A 279 19.04 -5.27 17.14
CA PHE A 279 19.95 -6.40 17.09
C PHE A 279 19.24 -7.71 17.38
N ARG A 280 19.81 -8.83 16.92
CA ARG A 280 19.43 -10.16 17.43
C ARG A 280 19.93 -10.31 18.87
N ASP A 281 19.08 -10.75 19.79
CA ASP A 281 19.45 -10.86 21.21
C ASP A 281 20.61 -11.83 21.44
N SER A 282 20.57 -13.00 20.80
CA SER A 282 21.65 -14.00 20.80
C SER A 282 22.84 -13.61 19.91
N GLY A 283 22.77 -12.48 19.20
CA GLY A 283 23.81 -12.06 18.26
C GLY A 283 25.04 -11.45 18.93
N PHE A 284 24.96 -11.03 20.19
CA PHE A 284 26.09 -10.46 20.92
C PHE A 284 27.16 -11.51 21.25
N ALA A 285 28.44 -11.12 21.22
CA ALA A 285 29.53 -12.03 21.58
C ALA A 285 29.44 -12.53 23.04
N ASP A 286 28.95 -11.67 23.95
CA ASP A 286 28.61 -12.02 25.33
C ASP A 286 27.65 -10.98 25.96
N ASP A 287 27.12 -11.28 27.16
CA ASP A 287 26.20 -10.41 27.91
C ASP A 287 26.81 -9.08 28.35
N ASN A 288 28.14 -9.02 28.53
CA ASN A 288 28.83 -7.78 28.85
C ASN A 288 28.82 -6.84 27.65
N VAL A 289 29.02 -7.37 26.43
CA VAL A 289 28.94 -6.58 25.19
C VAL A 289 27.54 -5.99 25.05
N LYS A 290 26.48 -6.78 25.26
CA LYS A 290 25.09 -6.29 25.20
C LYS A 290 24.84 -5.13 26.16
N THR A 291 25.24 -5.30 27.43
CA THR A 291 25.04 -4.28 28.47
C THR A 291 25.82 -3.00 28.16
N ASN A 292 27.06 -3.14 27.71
CA ASN A 292 27.92 -2.02 27.35
C ASN A 292 27.48 -1.35 26.04
N ALA A 293 26.91 -2.09 25.09
CA ALA A 293 26.40 -1.57 23.83
C ALA A 293 25.32 -0.52 24.05
N VAL A 294 24.39 -0.75 24.99
CA VAL A 294 23.34 0.22 25.33
C VAL A 294 23.94 1.54 25.80
N GLN A 295 24.95 1.50 26.67
CA GLN A 295 25.60 2.71 27.18
C GLN A 295 26.42 3.43 26.10
N LEU A 296 27.11 2.65 25.27
CA LEU A 296 27.92 3.18 24.18
C LEU A 296 27.05 3.91 23.15
N LEU A 297 25.94 3.31 22.73
CA LEU A 297 24.98 3.92 21.81
C LEU A 297 24.37 5.20 22.39
N LYS A 298 24.01 5.21 23.67
CA LYS A 298 23.54 6.41 24.38
C LYS A 298 24.57 7.54 24.37
N LYS A 299 25.86 7.23 24.55
CA LYS A 299 26.95 8.23 24.45
C LYS A 299 26.99 8.89 23.06
N PHE A 300 26.62 8.17 22.01
CA PHE A 300 26.50 8.71 20.65
C PHE A 300 25.12 9.34 20.36
N GLY A 301 24.22 9.39 21.34
CA GLY A 301 22.88 9.95 21.21
C GLY A 301 21.87 9.01 20.55
N ILE A 302 22.16 7.71 20.44
CA ILE A 302 21.21 6.69 19.98
C ILE A 302 20.51 6.11 21.22
N GLU A 303 19.28 6.57 21.48
CA GLU A 303 18.54 6.17 22.67
C GLU A 303 17.63 4.95 22.44
N ASP A 304 17.16 4.74 21.22
CA ASP A 304 16.25 3.64 20.89
C ASP A 304 17.03 2.40 20.44
N PHE A 305 17.41 1.60 21.43
CA PHE A 305 18.03 0.30 21.25
C PHE A 305 17.01 -0.81 21.51
N ARG A 306 16.92 -1.77 20.58
CA ARG A 306 16.04 -2.94 20.70
C ARG A 306 16.80 -4.21 20.40
N THR A 307 16.41 -5.28 21.09
CA THR A 307 16.77 -6.64 20.71
C THR A 307 15.53 -7.44 20.38
N ILE A 308 15.69 -8.41 19.49
CA ILE A 308 14.65 -9.37 19.08
C ILE A 308 15.14 -10.80 19.19
#